data_AF-A0A535XRL4-F1
#
_entry.id   AF-A0A535XRL4-F1
#
_cell.length_a   1.000
_cell.length_b   1.000
_cell.length_c   1.000
_cell.angle_alpha   90.00
_cell.angle_beta   90.00
_cell.angle_gamma   90.00
#
_symmetry.space_group_name_H-M   'P 1'
#
loop_
_entity.id
_entity.type
_entity.pdbx_description
1 polymer ?
#
loop_
_entity_poly.entity_id
_entity_poly.type
_entity_poly.pdbx_seq_one_letter_code
_entity_poly.pdbx_strand_id
1 'polypeptide(L)'
;MVCIAAANAGATSQDLKTGYLVGATPKYQQIGLLIGVVVAAAVIGFTVQVLDKPTVDAATGLVRHQIGTEAFPAPQGTLMATLIRGLLSQNLDWQFVLVGVFLAVTIELCGVSPLSFAVGAYLPLSTTLPIFVGGAIKGIVDRRSGARASGGHGDDVGAGSLFATGLVAGGTLTGTVVAFLHWSEKVGNAVDSLSLHAILTRGLGEGGYEVLGVVCFAVMGLLLYQIARRPLKL
;
A
#
# COMPACT_ATOMS: atom_id res chain seq x y z
N MET A 1 -21.41 -4.05 8.44
CA MET A 1 -21.07 -5.06 9.48
C MET A 1 -21.22 -6.48 8.99
N VAL A 2 -22.41 -6.91 8.55
CA VAL A 2 -22.65 -8.30 8.09
C VAL A 2 -21.72 -8.73 6.94
N CYS A 3 -21.56 -7.90 5.91
CA CYS A 3 -20.67 -8.21 4.78
C CYS A 3 -19.20 -8.35 5.19
N ILE A 4 -18.73 -7.54 6.15
CA ILE A 4 -17.34 -7.59 6.65
C ILE A 4 -17.13 -8.89 7.45
N ALA A 5 -18.08 -9.23 8.33
CA ALA A 5 -18.02 -10.48 9.09
C ALA A 5 -18.06 -11.71 8.17
N ALA A 6 -18.91 -11.71 7.15
CA ALA A 6 -19.00 -12.79 6.17
C ALA A 6 -17.71 -12.91 5.33
N ALA A 7 -17.13 -11.79 4.87
CA ALA A 7 -15.88 -11.78 4.13
C ALA A 7 -14.71 -12.31 4.97
N ASN A 8 -14.56 -11.85 6.21
CA ASN A 8 -13.51 -12.33 7.11
C ASN A 8 -13.69 -13.80 7.49
N ALA A 9 -14.93 -14.26 7.71
CA ALA A 9 -15.22 -15.68 7.95
C ALA A 9 -14.86 -16.54 6.73
N GLY A 10 -15.16 -16.06 5.52
CA GLY A 10 -14.76 -16.69 4.27
C GLY A 10 -13.25 -16.80 4.12
N ALA A 11 -12.51 -15.71 4.33
CA ALA A 11 -11.05 -15.70 4.30
C ALA A 11 -10.44 -16.65 5.34
N THR A 12 -10.92 -16.59 6.59
CA THR A 12 -10.49 -17.51 7.66
C THR A 12 -10.71 -18.98 7.28
N SER A 13 -11.83 -19.29 6.63
CA SER A 13 -12.12 -20.65 6.19
C SER A 13 -11.18 -21.11 5.06
N GLN A 14 -10.77 -20.19 4.18
CA GLN A 14 -9.77 -20.46 3.13
C GLN A 14 -8.37 -20.65 3.72
N ASP A 15 -8.01 -19.85 4.72
CA ASP A 15 -6.74 -19.99 5.44
C ASP A 15 -6.65 -21.35 6.15
N LEU A 16 -7.71 -21.76 6.85
CA LEU A 16 -7.74 -23.07 7.51
C LEU A 16 -7.69 -24.23 6.52
N LYS A 17 -8.33 -24.08 5.35
CA LYS A 17 -8.28 -25.09 4.28
C LYS A 17 -6.87 -25.22 3.71
N THR A 18 -6.23 -24.10 3.37
CA THR A 18 -4.85 -24.11 2.85
C THR A 18 -3.87 -24.62 3.88
N GLY A 19 -4.03 -24.22 5.15
CA GLY A 19 -3.27 -24.73 6.29
C GLY A 19 -3.37 -26.24 6.46
N TYR A 20 -4.59 -26.79 6.40
CA TYR A 20 -4.81 -28.24 6.45
C TYR A 20 -4.12 -28.98 5.29
N LEU A 21 -4.17 -28.42 4.07
CA LEU A 21 -3.52 -29.01 2.89
C LEU A 21 -1.99 -29.05 2.99
N VAL A 22 -1.37 -28.07 3.64
CA VAL A 22 0.09 -28.05 3.88
C VAL A 22 0.51 -28.79 5.16
N GLY A 23 -0.42 -29.50 5.81
CA GLY A 23 -0.16 -30.33 6.99
C GLY A 23 -0.17 -29.59 8.33
N ALA A 24 -0.66 -28.35 8.39
CA ALA A 24 -0.82 -27.62 9.64
C ALA A 24 -2.04 -28.11 10.43
N THR A 25 -1.90 -28.18 11.76
CA THR A 25 -3.01 -28.56 12.65
C THR A 25 -4.00 -27.39 12.80
N PRO A 26 -5.30 -27.55 12.43
CA PRO A 26 -6.27 -26.44 12.41
C PRO A 26 -6.44 -25.72 13.75
N LYS A 27 -6.31 -26.44 14.87
CA LYS A 27 -6.44 -25.88 16.22
C LYS A 27 -5.37 -24.82 16.51
N TYR A 28 -4.11 -25.07 16.14
CA TYR A 28 -3.03 -24.10 16.37
C TYR A 28 -3.16 -22.88 15.45
N GLN A 29 -3.64 -23.08 14.23
CA GLN A 29 -3.88 -21.99 13.28
C GLN A 29 -5.00 -21.05 13.72
N GLN A 30 -6.11 -21.57 14.25
CA GLN A 30 -7.19 -20.73 14.79
C GLN A 30 -6.74 -19.89 15.99
N ILE A 31 -5.97 -20.48 16.91
CA ILE A 31 -5.41 -19.76 18.06
C ILE A 31 -4.45 -18.67 17.59
N GLY A 32 -3.58 -18.99 16.61
CA GLY A 32 -2.67 -18.03 16.00
C GLY A 32 -3.41 -16.86 15.35
N LEU A 33 -4.47 -17.13 14.59
CA LEU A 33 -5.30 -16.10 13.95
C LEU A 33 -5.99 -15.20 15.00
N LEU A 34 -6.51 -15.78 16.07
CA LEU A 34 -7.17 -15.02 17.14
C LEU A 34 -6.18 -14.09 17.86
N ILE A 35 -5.01 -14.60 18.24
CA ILE A 35 -3.94 -13.79 18.84
C ILE A 35 -3.51 -12.69 17.86
N GLY A 36 -3.28 -13.06 16.60
CA GLY A 36 -2.87 -12.12 15.55
C GLY A 36 -3.86 -10.98 15.37
N VAL A 37 -5.17 -11.27 15.32
CA VAL A 37 -6.21 -10.24 15.18
C VAL A 37 -6.27 -9.33 16.41
N VAL A 38 -6.19 -9.88 17.62
CA VAL A 38 -6.21 -9.06 18.86
C VAL A 38 -5.00 -8.14 18.93
N VAL A 39 -3.80 -8.68 18.66
CA VAL A 39 -2.56 -7.89 18.66
C VAL A 39 -2.58 -6.85 17.53
N ALA A 40 -2.97 -7.23 16.31
CA ALA A 40 -3.06 -6.31 15.19
C ALA A 40 -4.08 -5.21 15.44
N ALA A 41 -5.26 -5.52 15.99
CA ALA A 41 -6.26 -4.50 16.32
C ALA A 41 -5.73 -3.49 17.36
N ALA A 42 -5.02 -3.96 18.39
CA ALA A 42 -4.41 -3.09 19.38
C ALA A 42 -3.29 -2.21 18.78
N VAL A 43 -2.37 -2.81 18.03
CA VAL A 43 -1.22 -2.09 17.43
C VAL A 43 -1.71 -1.11 16.36
N ILE A 44 -2.54 -1.55 15.41
CA ILE A 44 -3.07 -0.68 14.35
C ILE A 44 -3.90 0.44 14.96
N GLY A 45 -4.79 0.13 15.91
CA GLY A 45 -5.60 1.14 16.60
C GLY A 45 -4.73 2.20 17.29
N PHE A 46 -3.68 1.78 17.99
CA PHE A 46 -2.71 2.69 18.59
C PHE A 46 -1.97 3.53 17.54
N THR A 47 -1.45 2.92 16.47
CA THR A 47 -0.73 3.67 15.42
C THR A 47 -1.61 4.70 14.74
N VAL A 48 -2.86 4.37 14.44
CA VAL A 48 -3.82 5.31 13.85
C VAL A 48 -4.07 6.48 14.79
N GLN A 49 -4.21 6.26 16.11
CA GLN A 49 -4.34 7.34 17.09
C GLN A 49 -3.09 8.24 17.18
N VAL A 50 -1.90 7.66 17.01
CA VAL A 50 -0.65 8.43 17.01
C VAL A 50 -0.52 9.30 15.75
N LEU A 51 -0.92 8.75 14.59
CA LEU A 51 -0.87 9.46 13.31
C LEU A 51 -1.99 10.49 13.17
N ASP A 52 -3.19 10.17 13.65
CA ASP A 52 -4.35 11.05 13.61
C ASP A 52 -4.36 11.95 14.84
N LYS A 53 -3.57 13.01 14.83
CA LYS A 53 -3.61 14.07 15.86
C LYS A 53 -4.69 15.10 15.48
N PRO A 54 -5.93 15.00 15.98
CA PRO A 54 -6.99 15.93 15.62
C PRO A 54 -6.58 17.35 15.99
N THR A 55 -6.48 18.23 15.00
CA THR A 55 -6.18 19.65 15.22
C THR A 55 -7.50 20.41 15.10
N VAL A 56 -7.85 21.19 16.12
CA VAL A 56 -9.08 22.00 16.08
C VAL A 56 -8.78 23.25 15.28
N ASP A 57 -9.44 23.40 14.14
CA ASP A 57 -9.28 24.57 13.30
C ASP A 57 -10.00 25.76 13.96
N ALA A 58 -9.23 26.75 14.40
CA ALA A 58 -9.72 27.89 15.20
C ALA A 58 -10.78 28.74 14.46
N ALA A 59 -10.88 28.62 13.13
CA ALA A 59 -11.83 29.38 12.31
C ALA A 59 -13.20 28.70 12.14
N THR A 60 -13.30 27.37 12.26
CA THR A 60 -14.52 26.62 11.94
C THR A 60 -15.05 25.74 13.08
N GLY A 61 -14.26 25.55 14.15
CA GLY A 61 -14.65 24.71 15.28
C GLY A 61 -14.79 23.21 14.92
N LEU A 62 -14.39 22.84 13.70
CA LEU A 62 -14.43 21.46 13.22
C LEU A 62 -13.10 20.77 13.52
N VAL A 63 -13.20 19.54 14.00
CA VAL A 63 -12.04 18.67 14.23
C VAL A 63 -11.50 18.25 12.86
N ARG A 64 -10.32 18.75 12.50
CA ARG A 64 -9.60 18.28 11.30
C ARG A 64 -8.69 17.13 11.68
N HIS A 65 -9.04 15.96 11.16
CA HIS A 65 -8.19 14.77 11.17
C HIS A 65 -7.00 14.99 10.23
N GLN A 66 -5.82 14.54 10.63
CA GLN A 66 -4.61 14.70 9.81
C GLN A 66 -4.56 13.67 8.67
N ILE A 67 -5.22 12.52 8.86
CA ILE A 67 -5.34 11.47 7.84
C ILE A 67 -6.29 11.95 6.72
N GLY A 68 -5.81 11.91 5.48
CA GLY A 68 -6.51 12.43 4.31
C GLY A 68 -6.14 13.86 3.92
N THR A 69 -5.21 14.50 4.66
CA THR A 69 -4.59 15.79 4.28
C THR A 69 -3.35 15.56 3.41
N GLU A 70 -2.72 16.64 2.92
CA GLU A 70 -1.47 16.55 2.13
C GLU A 70 -0.30 15.91 2.91
N ALA A 71 -0.28 16.01 4.24
CA ALA A 71 0.75 15.41 5.08
C ALA A 71 0.61 13.88 5.19
N PHE A 72 -0.64 13.38 5.24
CA PHE A 72 -0.95 11.95 5.33
C PHE A 72 -2.03 11.58 4.31
N PRO A 73 -1.71 11.56 3.01
CA PRO A 73 -2.69 11.25 1.98
C PRO A 73 -3.16 9.80 2.13
N ALA A 74 -4.48 9.61 2.26
CA ALA A 74 -5.10 8.29 2.35
C ALA A 74 -6.12 8.08 1.22
N PRO A 75 -5.70 7.99 -0.06
CA PRO A 75 -6.62 7.94 -1.20
C PRO A 75 -7.63 6.78 -1.11
N GLN A 76 -7.17 5.58 -0.75
CA GLN A 76 -8.04 4.42 -0.58
C GLN A 76 -9.04 4.60 0.58
N GLY A 77 -8.60 5.21 1.68
CA GLY A 77 -9.46 5.53 2.82
C GLY A 77 -10.53 6.57 2.46
N THR A 78 -10.14 7.63 1.75
CA THR A 78 -11.05 8.69 1.29
C THR A 78 -12.09 8.17 0.31
N LEU A 79 -11.71 7.29 -0.63
CA LEU A 79 -12.64 6.65 -1.55
C LEU A 79 -13.67 5.78 -0.82
N MET A 80 -13.22 4.92 0.10
CA MET A 80 -14.12 4.09 0.90
C MET A 80 -15.05 4.93 1.77
N ALA A 81 -14.53 5.99 2.42
CA ALA A 81 -15.32 6.90 3.22
C ALA A 81 -16.39 7.62 2.38
N THR A 82 -16.03 8.08 1.18
CA THR A 82 -16.97 8.75 0.25
C THR A 82 -18.09 7.81 -0.17
N LEU A 83 -17.76 6.57 -0.53
CA LEU A 83 -18.75 5.58 -0.95
C LEU A 83 -19.68 5.17 0.20
N ILE A 84 -19.13 4.93 1.40
CA ILE A 84 -19.93 4.60 2.60
C ILE A 84 -20.84 5.77 2.97
N ARG A 85 -20.34 7.01 2.97
CA ARG A 85 -21.15 8.21 3.25
C ARG A 85 -22.24 8.40 2.20
N GLY A 86 -21.93 8.21 0.91
CA GLY A 86 -22.92 8.30 -0.17
C GLY A 86 -24.03 7.26 -0.03
N LEU A 87 -23.69 6.01 0.29
CA LEU A 87 -24.69 4.96 0.56
C LEU A 87 -25.54 5.24 1.80
N LEU A 88 -24.91 5.63 2.92
CA LEU A 88 -25.61 5.89 4.19
C LEU A 88 -26.54 7.11 4.09
N SER A 89 -26.11 8.15 3.36
CA SER A 89 -26.91 9.35 3.11
C SER A 89 -27.98 9.16 2.03
N GLN A 90 -28.06 7.98 1.39
CA GLN A 90 -28.92 7.70 0.23
C GLN A 90 -28.72 8.70 -0.93
N ASN A 91 -27.59 9.43 -0.94
CA ASN A 91 -27.23 10.43 -1.94
C ASN A 91 -26.03 9.94 -2.77
N LEU A 92 -25.97 8.64 -3.04
CA LEU A 92 -24.97 8.10 -3.94
C LEU A 92 -25.35 8.48 -5.37
N ASP A 93 -24.42 9.11 -6.07
CA ASP A 93 -24.60 9.48 -7.47
C ASP A 93 -24.52 8.22 -8.36
N TRP A 94 -25.68 7.59 -8.56
CA TRP A 94 -25.83 6.37 -9.35
C TRP A 94 -25.41 6.54 -10.81
N GLN A 95 -25.38 7.77 -11.33
CA GLN A 95 -24.88 8.04 -12.69
C GLN A 95 -23.41 7.67 -12.79
N PHE A 96 -22.58 8.10 -11.81
CA PHE A 96 -21.15 7.74 -11.81
C PHE A 96 -20.91 6.26 -11.55
N VAL A 97 -21.73 5.62 -10.72
CA VAL A 97 -21.64 4.16 -10.49
C VAL A 97 -21.90 3.39 -11.78
N LEU A 98 -22.99 3.71 -12.50
CA LEU A 98 -23.34 3.05 -13.75
C LEU A 98 -22.28 3.28 -14.84
N VAL A 99 -21.75 4.50 -14.96
CA VAL A 99 -20.62 4.79 -15.87
C VAL A 99 -19.42 3.91 -15.53
N GLY A 100 -19.09 3.75 -14.25
CA GLY A 100 -18.03 2.85 -13.79
C GLY A 100 -18.27 1.40 -14.18
N VAL A 101 -19.51 0.89 -14.09
CA VAL A 101 -19.88 -0.47 -14.51
C VAL A 101 -19.66 -0.67 -16.01
N PHE A 102 -20.16 0.25 -16.86
CA PHE A 102 -19.97 0.15 -18.31
C PHE A 102 -18.50 0.29 -18.73
N LEU A 103 -17.76 1.16 -18.06
CA LEU A 103 -16.33 1.31 -18.29
C LEU A 103 -15.57 0.03 -17.90
N ALA A 104 -15.90 -0.58 -16.76
CA ALA A 104 -15.31 -1.84 -16.33
C ALA A 104 -15.60 -2.97 -17.33
N VAL A 105 -16.84 -3.09 -17.82
CA VAL A 105 -17.21 -4.06 -18.87
C VAL A 105 -16.41 -3.81 -20.15
N THR A 106 -16.29 -2.56 -20.59
CA THR A 106 -15.53 -2.21 -21.80
C THR A 106 -14.06 -2.60 -21.67
N ILE A 107 -13.45 -2.36 -20.51
CA ILE A 107 -12.06 -2.71 -20.23
C ILE A 107 -11.84 -4.22 -20.16
N GLU A 108 -12.78 -4.94 -19.53
CA GLU A 108 -12.78 -6.41 -19.49
C GLU A 108 -12.86 -6.99 -20.91
N LEU A 109 -13.69 -6.41 -21.78
CA LEU A 109 -13.78 -6.78 -23.20
C LEU A 109 -12.50 -6.48 -23.99
N CYS A 110 -11.71 -5.50 -23.57
CA CYS A 110 -10.37 -5.24 -24.12
C CYS A 110 -9.30 -6.22 -23.60
N GLY A 111 -9.65 -7.18 -22.74
CA GLY A 111 -8.73 -8.16 -22.18
C GLY A 111 -7.78 -7.60 -21.12
N VAL A 112 -8.11 -6.44 -20.53
CA VAL A 112 -7.36 -5.81 -19.45
C VAL A 112 -8.17 -5.94 -18.17
N SER A 113 -7.54 -6.20 -17.02
CA SER A 113 -8.30 -6.30 -15.78
C SER A 113 -8.83 -4.93 -15.33
N PRO A 114 -10.15 -4.75 -15.14
CA PRO A 114 -10.77 -3.48 -14.76
C PRO A 114 -10.24 -2.97 -13.43
N LEU A 115 -9.89 -3.88 -12.52
CA LEU A 115 -9.33 -3.54 -11.21
C LEU A 115 -7.98 -2.82 -11.35
N SER A 116 -7.07 -3.33 -12.18
CA SER A 116 -5.74 -2.70 -12.36
C SER A 116 -5.88 -1.33 -13.01
N PHE A 117 -6.79 -1.20 -13.97
CA PHE A 117 -7.08 0.07 -14.62
C PHE A 117 -7.66 1.11 -13.64
N ALA A 118 -8.67 0.70 -12.86
CA ALA A 118 -9.31 1.57 -11.87
C ALA A 118 -8.31 2.08 -10.83
N VAL A 119 -7.40 1.21 -10.36
CA VAL A 119 -6.34 1.60 -9.42
C VAL A 119 -5.43 2.68 -9.99
N GLY A 120 -5.03 2.57 -11.25
CA GLY A 120 -4.22 3.60 -11.90
C GLY A 120 -4.95 4.93 -12.11
N ALA A 121 -6.28 4.90 -12.29
CA ALA A 121 -7.08 6.08 -12.59
C ALA A 121 -7.34 6.97 -11.36
N TYR A 122 -7.44 6.42 -10.15
CA TYR A 122 -7.71 7.22 -8.95
C TYR A 122 -6.45 7.65 -8.18
N LEU A 123 -5.31 7.02 -8.45
CA LEU A 123 -4.07 7.32 -7.73
C LEU A 123 -3.38 8.58 -8.29
N PRO A 124 -2.76 9.41 -7.43
CA PRO A 124 -1.96 10.54 -7.88
C PRO A 124 -0.86 10.14 -8.86
N LEU A 125 -0.52 11.02 -9.80
CA LEU A 125 0.58 10.76 -10.75
C LEU A 125 1.91 10.47 -10.04
N SER A 126 2.13 11.06 -8.87
CA SER A 126 3.30 10.82 -8.03
C SER A 126 3.41 9.38 -7.52
N THR A 127 2.31 8.63 -7.40
CA THR A 127 2.32 7.20 -7.02
C THR A 127 2.15 6.29 -8.23
N THR A 128 1.38 6.70 -9.24
CA THR A 128 1.17 5.91 -10.47
C THR A 128 2.45 5.77 -11.30
N LEU A 129 3.31 6.80 -11.38
CA LEU A 129 4.57 6.73 -12.12
C LEU A 129 5.54 5.67 -11.56
N PRO A 130 5.84 5.63 -10.24
CA PRO A 130 6.61 4.54 -9.65
C PRO A 130 6.03 3.14 -9.90
N ILE A 131 4.71 2.99 -9.79
CA ILE A 131 4.01 1.72 -10.07
C ILE A 131 4.22 1.31 -11.53
N PHE A 132 4.08 2.24 -12.46
CA PHE A 132 4.32 2.01 -13.89
C PHE A 132 5.77 1.58 -14.16
N VAL A 133 6.76 2.24 -13.56
CA VAL A 133 8.18 1.86 -13.70
C VAL A 133 8.42 0.45 -13.17
N GLY A 134 7.85 0.09 -12.01
CA GLY A 134 7.92 -1.27 -11.47
C GLY A 134 7.33 -2.31 -12.43
N GLY A 135 6.17 -2.03 -13.01
CA GLY A 135 5.53 -2.87 -14.03
C GLY A 135 6.34 -2.99 -15.32
N ALA A 136 6.96 -1.89 -15.76
CA ALA A 136 7.86 -1.88 -16.93
C ALA A 136 9.11 -2.73 -16.68
N ILE A 137 9.72 -2.64 -15.48
CA ILE A 137 10.87 -3.49 -15.10
C ILE A 137 10.47 -4.96 -15.14
N LYS A 138 9.33 -5.34 -14.53
CA LYS A 138 8.81 -6.70 -14.57
C LYS A 138 8.59 -7.18 -16.01
N GLY A 139 7.92 -6.38 -16.83
CA GLY A 139 7.69 -6.70 -18.25
C GLY A 139 8.98 -6.88 -19.07
N ILE A 140 10.05 -6.12 -18.76
CA ILE A 140 11.36 -6.30 -19.39
C ILE A 140 12.04 -7.59 -18.90
N VAL A 141 11.94 -7.89 -17.60
CA VAL A 141 12.50 -9.13 -17.02
C VAL A 141 11.82 -10.35 -17.62
N ASP A 142 10.48 -10.39 -17.66
CA ASP A 142 9.69 -11.51 -18.18
C ASP A 142 9.94 -11.73 -19.68
N ARG A 143 10.10 -10.64 -20.45
CA ARG A 143 10.47 -10.73 -21.87
C ARG A 143 11.88 -11.27 -22.09
N ARG A 144 12.83 -10.99 -21.20
CA ARG A 144 14.24 -11.42 -21.32
C ARG A 144 14.51 -12.80 -20.73
N SER A 145 13.74 -13.25 -19.75
CA SER A 145 13.86 -14.59 -19.16
C SER A 145 13.27 -15.70 -20.04
N GLY A 146 12.65 -15.36 -21.17
CA GLY A 146 11.99 -16.34 -22.05
C GLY A 146 10.70 -16.92 -21.45
N ALA A 147 10.25 -16.43 -20.29
CA ALA A 147 9.05 -16.86 -19.58
C ALA A 147 7.75 -16.36 -20.25
N ARG A 148 7.69 -16.37 -21.58
CA ARG A 148 6.56 -15.86 -22.34
C ARG A 148 5.43 -16.87 -22.53
N ALA A 149 5.45 -18.01 -21.83
CA ALA A 149 4.53 -19.12 -22.10
C ALA A 149 4.19 -20.00 -20.89
N SER A 150 3.99 -19.42 -19.72
CA SER A 150 3.20 -20.08 -18.68
C SER A 150 2.05 -19.14 -18.32
N GLY A 151 0.91 -19.34 -18.98
CA GLY A 151 -0.34 -18.61 -18.74
C GLY A 151 -0.95 -18.94 -17.38
N GLY A 152 -0.22 -18.71 -16.30
CA GLY A 152 -0.72 -18.74 -14.94
C GLY A 152 -0.81 -17.31 -14.43
N HIS A 153 -2.01 -16.87 -14.08
CA HIS A 153 -2.24 -15.77 -13.14
C HIS A 153 -1.76 -16.15 -11.72
N GLY A 154 -0.65 -16.88 -11.60
CA GLY A 154 -0.13 -17.43 -10.37
C GLY A 154 1.24 -16.84 -10.11
N ASP A 155 1.32 -15.92 -9.16
CA ASP A 155 2.04 -16.14 -7.91
C ASP A 155 3.44 -16.78 -7.96
N ASP A 156 4.17 -16.62 -9.07
CA ASP A 156 5.60 -16.88 -9.06
C ASP A 156 6.23 -15.82 -8.15
N VAL A 157 6.47 -16.24 -6.91
CA VAL A 157 7.30 -15.58 -5.90
C VAL A 157 8.73 -15.58 -6.42
N GLY A 158 8.97 -14.83 -7.50
CA GLY A 158 10.29 -14.62 -8.06
C GLY A 158 11.13 -13.75 -7.12
N ALA A 159 12.44 -13.82 -7.25
CA ALA A 159 13.39 -13.08 -6.41
C ALA A 159 13.06 -11.57 -6.39
N GLY A 160 12.60 -11.03 -7.53
CA GLY A 160 12.18 -9.64 -7.66
C GLY A 160 10.92 -9.29 -6.87
N SER A 161 9.92 -10.18 -6.85
CA SER A 161 8.69 -9.97 -6.07
C SER A 161 8.99 -9.99 -4.57
N LEU A 162 9.79 -10.96 -4.11
CA LEU A 162 10.21 -11.08 -2.71
C LEU A 162 11.06 -9.89 -2.24
N PHE A 163 11.95 -9.39 -3.09
CA PHE A 163 12.73 -8.20 -2.80
C PHE A 163 11.85 -6.94 -2.73
N ALA A 164 10.90 -6.79 -3.66
CA ALA A 164 9.97 -5.67 -3.66
C ALA A 164 9.06 -5.67 -2.42
N THR A 165 8.51 -6.83 -2.02
CA THR A 165 7.71 -6.94 -0.80
C THR A 165 8.55 -6.66 0.45
N GLY A 166 9.81 -7.09 0.47
CA GLY A 166 10.77 -6.75 1.52
C GLY A 166 11.04 -5.25 1.62
N LEU A 167 11.21 -4.54 0.49
CA LEU A 167 11.38 -3.09 0.47
C LEU A 167 10.13 -2.35 0.96
N VAL A 168 8.93 -2.80 0.56
CA VAL A 168 7.66 -2.22 1.02
C VAL A 168 7.50 -2.43 2.53
N ALA A 169 7.74 -3.65 3.03
CA ALA A 169 7.66 -3.95 4.46
C ALA A 169 8.72 -3.18 5.27
N GLY A 170 9.95 -3.07 4.77
CA GLY A 170 11.02 -2.32 5.43
C GLY A 170 10.71 -0.82 5.53
N GLY A 171 10.18 -0.24 4.45
CA GLY A 171 9.77 1.16 4.39
C GLY A 171 8.62 1.46 5.36
N THR A 172 7.58 0.62 5.40
CA THR A 172 6.45 0.81 6.32
C THR A 172 6.86 0.60 7.78
N LEU A 173 7.70 -0.39 8.08
CA LEU A 173 8.21 -0.60 9.45
C LEU A 173 9.06 0.58 9.92
N THR A 174 9.99 1.05 9.09
CA THR A 174 10.85 2.19 9.43
C THR A 174 10.02 3.47 9.59
N GLY A 175 9.08 3.71 8.67
CA GLY A 175 8.14 4.85 8.77
C GLY A 175 7.27 4.80 10.02
N THR A 176 6.80 3.61 10.39
CA THR A 176 6.05 3.41 11.65
C THR A 176 6.92 3.72 12.85
N VAL A 177 8.15 3.20 12.92
CA VAL A 177 9.09 3.49 14.01
C VAL A 177 9.38 4.99 14.12
N VAL A 178 9.62 5.68 13.00
CA VAL A 178 9.81 7.14 13.00
C VAL A 178 8.57 7.84 13.53
N ALA A 179 7.37 7.47 13.09
CA ALA A 179 6.12 8.05 13.60
C ALA A 179 5.95 7.84 15.11
N PHE A 180 6.35 6.67 15.64
CA PHE A 180 6.38 6.40 17.08
C PHE A 180 7.40 7.28 17.81
N LEU A 181 8.58 7.55 17.24
CA LEU A 181 9.58 8.42 17.86
C LEU A 181 9.10 9.88 17.91
N HIS A 182 8.36 10.34 16.89
CA HIS A 182 7.71 11.65 16.86
C HIS A 182 6.50 11.78 17.79
N TRP A 183 6.09 10.71 18.47
CA TRP A 183 5.03 10.78 19.47
C TRP A 183 5.44 11.60 20.71
N SER A 184 6.71 11.56 21.11
CA SER A 184 7.25 12.37 22.22
C SER A 184 7.90 13.64 21.66
N GLU A 185 7.44 14.83 22.06
CA GLU A 185 7.98 16.11 21.57
C GLU A 185 9.49 16.27 21.78
N LYS A 186 10.03 15.73 22.88
CA LYS A 186 11.47 15.77 23.16
C LYS A 186 12.28 14.88 22.22
N VAL A 187 11.70 13.74 21.82
CA VAL A 187 12.36 12.78 20.91
C VAL A 187 12.17 13.21 19.46
N GLY A 188 11.00 13.75 19.09
CA GLY A 188 10.74 14.33 17.78
C GLY A 188 11.74 15.43 17.42
N ASN A 189 11.98 16.38 18.34
CA ASN A 189 12.98 17.43 18.12
C ASN A 189 14.42 16.89 17.98
N ALA A 190 14.75 15.78 18.65
CA ALA A 190 16.04 15.11 18.49
C ALA A 190 16.16 14.39 17.14
N VAL A 191 15.07 13.76 16.67
CA VAL A 191 15.01 13.14 15.33
C VAL A 191 15.07 14.21 14.23
N ASP A 192 14.39 15.33 14.40
CA ASP A 192 14.45 16.47 13.47
C ASP A 192 15.86 17.08 13.42
N SER A 193 16.58 17.12 14.55
CA SER A 193 17.99 17.55 14.57
C SER A 193 18.95 16.59 13.88
N LEU A 194 18.57 15.30 13.79
CA LEU A 194 19.31 14.27 13.06
C LEU A 194 18.88 14.19 11.59
N SER A 195 17.87 14.95 11.19
CA SER A 195 17.37 14.94 9.82
C SER A 195 18.43 15.49 8.86
N LEU A 196 18.94 14.62 8.00
CA LEU A 196 19.87 15.00 6.94
C LEU A 196 19.19 15.88 5.87
N HIS A 197 17.87 16.05 5.94
CA HIS A 197 17.09 16.86 5.01
C HIS A 197 17.63 18.30 4.94
N ALA A 198 17.86 18.95 6.09
CA ALA A 198 18.37 20.33 6.14
C ALA A 198 19.82 20.47 5.62
N ILE A 199 20.63 19.41 5.76
CA ILE A 199 22.02 19.39 5.28
C ILE A 199 22.07 19.13 3.77
N LEU A 200 21.24 18.21 3.28
CA LEU A 200 21.13 17.85 1.86
C LEU A 200 20.50 18.97 1.04
N THR A 201 19.45 19.62 1.54
CA THR A 201 18.82 20.77 0.86
C THR A 201 19.73 22.00 0.84
N ARG A 202 20.47 22.28 1.91
CA ARG A 202 21.49 23.36 1.92
C ARG A 202 22.68 23.06 1.00
N GLY A 203 23.09 21.80 0.86
CA GLY A 203 24.25 21.40 0.06
C GLY A 203 23.96 21.23 -1.43
N LEU A 204 22.82 20.63 -1.80
CA LEU A 204 22.46 20.34 -3.20
C LEU A 204 21.47 21.35 -3.81
N GLY A 205 20.84 22.21 -3.00
CA GLY A 205 19.69 23.01 -3.41
C GLY A 205 18.41 22.17 -3.58
N GLU A 206 17.24 22.81 -3.62
CA GLU A 206 15.94 22.13 -3.76
C GLU A 206 15.90 21.23 -5.02
N GLY A 207 16.39 21.74 -6.16
CA GLY A 207 16.47 20.96 -7.40
C GLY A 207 17.46 19.79 -7.34
N GLY A 208 18.57 19.92 -6.60
CA GLY A 208 19.52 18.82 -6.44
C GLY A 208 19.01 17.72 -5.52
N TYR A 209 18.18 18.06 -4.53
CA TYR A 209 17.51 17.08 -3.67
C TYR A 209 16.50 16.23 -4.46
N GLU A 210 15.72 16.85 -5.35
CA GLU A 210 14.80 16.13 -6.24
C GLU A 210 15.55 15.18 -7.18
N VAL A 211 16.67 15.63 -7.76
CA VAL A 211 17.53 14.79 -8.62
C VAL A 211 18.11 13.62 -7.84
N LEU A 212 18.55 13.83 -6.60
CA LEU A 212 19.02 12.75 -5.73
C LEU A 212 17.92 11.70 -5.50
N GLY A 213 16.67 12.14 -5.27
CA GLY A 213 15.53 11.24 -5.16
C GLY A 213 15.31 10.40 -6.41
N VAL A 214 15.38 11.01 -7.59
CA VAL A 214 15.28 10.31 -8.88
C VAL A 214 16.44 9.33 -9.09
N VAL A 215 17.66 9.70 -8.71
CA VAL A 215 18.84 8.82 -8.78
C VAL A 215 18.67 7.61 -7.85
N CYS A 216 18.25 7.83 -6.59
CA CYS A 216 17.98 6.74 -5.64
C CYS A 216 16.88 5.80 -6.17
N PHE A 217 15.82 6.35 -6.75
CA PHE A 217 14.75 5.57 -7.37
C PHE A 217 15.25 4.77 -8.58
N ALA A 218 16.08 5.36 -9.44
CA ALA A 218 16.69 4.67 -10.58
C ALA A 218 17.63 3.54 -10.12
N VAL A 219 18.45 3.78 -9.09
CA VAL A 219 19.32 2.75 -8.49
C VAL A 219 18.49 1.61 -7.92
N MET A 220 17.41 1.90 -7.19
CA MET A 220 16.50 0.89 -6.67
C MET A 220 15.85 0.07 -7.82
N GLY A 221 15.42 0.72 -8.89
CA GLY A 221 14.90 0.06 -10.08
C GLY A 221 15.93 -0.86 -10.76
N LEU A 222 17.19 -0.41 -10.85
CA LEU A 222 18.30 -1.22 -11.36
C LEU A 222 18.60 -2.43 -10.46
N LEU A 223 18.60 -2.25 -9.14
CA LEU A 223 18.78 -3.35 -8.18
C LEU A 223 17.67 -4.37 -8.32
N LEU A 224 16.41 -3.92 -8.41
CA LEU A 224 15.27 -4.80 -8.63
C LEU A 224 15.41 -5.56 -9.94
N TYR A 225 15.80 -4.89 -11.03
CA TYR A 225 16.07 -5.53 -12.32
C TYR A 225 17.20 -6.59 -12.22
N GLN A 226 18.28 -6.31 -11.51
CA GLN A 226 19.39 -7.24 -11.33
C GLN A 226 18.99 -8.46 -10.49
N ILE A 227 18.26 -8.25 -9.40
CA ILE A 227 17.80 -9.31 -8.49
C ILE A 227 16.76 -10.19 -9.18
N ALA A 228 15.81 -9.59 -9.91
CA ALA A 228 14.76 -10.31 -10.63
C ALA A 228 15.30 -11.23 -11.74
N ARG A 229 16.51 -10.97 -12.26
CA ARG A 229 17.18 -11.84 -13.24
C ARG A 229 17.93 -13.02 -12.63
N ARG A 230 18.18 -13.02 -11.32
CA ARG A 230 18.88 -14.14 -10.67
C ARG A 230 17.87 -15.27 -10.46
N PRO A 231 18.12 -16.49 -10.94
CA PRO A 231 17.29 -17.63 -10.60
C PRO A 231 17.36 -17.83 -9.08
N LEU A 232 16.20 -17.95 -8.43
CA LEU A 232 16.11 -18.38 -7.03
C LEU A 232 16.70 -19.78 -6.94
N LYS A 233 17.85 -19.90 -6.29
CA LYS A 233 18.30 -21.18 -5.74
C LYS A 233 17.57 -21.33 -4.40
N LEU A 234 16.43 -22.03 -4.43
CA LEU A 234 15.77 -22.56 -3.24
C LEU A 234 16.55 -23.76 -2.71
#